data_AF-A0A2T7W1B2-F1
#
_entry.id   AF-A0A2T7W1B2-F1
#
_cell.length_a   1.000
_cell.length_b   1.000
_cell.length_c   1.000
_cell.angle_alpha   90.00
_cell.angle_beta   90.00
_cell.angle_gamma   90.00
#
_symmetry.space_group_name_H-M   'P 1'
#
loop_
_entity.id
_entity.type
_entity.pdbx_description
1 polymer ?
#
loop_
_entity_poly.entity_id
_entity_poly.type
_entity_poly.pdbx_seq_one_letter_code
_entity_poly.pdbx_strand_id
1 'polypeptide(L)'
;MSLLHPSPLSWRQADLDVFVATAGSDYAGFVGAATSGYEAQGPLGENLGVHASVETAQAAVDGHRVRVTDSVPRRPRPLRVRRGGTHGRICGPT
;
A
#
# COMPACT_ATOMS: atom_id res chain seq x y z
N MET A 1 21.45 -11.58 -5.08
CA MET A 1 20.17 -11.08 -4.57
C MET A 1 20.47 -10.31 -3.29
N SER A 2 20.85 -9.03 -3.39
CA SER A 2 21.06 -8.23 -2.19
C SER A 2 19.70 -8.03 -1.54
N LEU A 3 19.51 -8.59 -0.36
CA LEU A 3 18.45 -8.19 0.55
C LEU A 3 18.74 -6.71 0.84
N LEU A 4 18.12 -5.81 0.09
CA LEU A 4 18.08 -4.40 0.48
C LEU A 4 17.30 -4.40 1.77
N HIS A 5 18.00 -4.43 2.90
CA HIS A 5 17.36 -4.24 4.19
C HIS A 5 16.57 -2.94 4.07
N PRO A 6 15.25 -2.96 4.32
CA PRO A 6 14.46 -1.73 4.25
C PRO A 6 15.11 -0.72 5.18
N SER A 7 15.24 0.53 4.71
CA SER A 7 15.80 1.61 5.53
C SER A 7 15.11 1.61 6.89
N PRO A 8 15.86 1.78 8.00
CA PRO A 8 15.30 1.73 9.34
C PRO A 8 14.20 2.78 9.50
N LEU A 9 13.16 2.43 10.26
CA LEU A 9 12.06 3.34 10.54
C LEU A 9 12.48 4.37 11.59
N SER A 10 12.31 5.64 11.25
CA SER A 10 12.29 6.74 12.21
C SER A 10 10.84 6.96 12.65
N TRP A 11 10.59 6.77 13.94
CA TRP A 11 9.28 7.04 14.55
C TRP A 11 9.24 8.46 15.10
N ARG A 12 8.16 9.19 14.81
CA ARG A 12 7.90 10.53 15.33
C ARG A 12 6.52 10.60 15.92
N GLN A 13 6.39 11.17 17.10
CA GLN A 13 5.10 11.42 17.71
C GLN A 13 4.39 12.56 16.98
N ALA A 14 3.21 12.28 16.43
CA ALA A 14 2.38 13.26 15.73
C ALA A 14 1.26 13.81 16.64
N ASP A 15 0.81 12.99 17.61
CA ASP A 15 -0.14 13.36 18.66
C ASP A 15 0.12 12.51 19.92
N LEU A 16 -0.60 12.78 21.02
CA LEU A 16 -0.51 12.03 22.28
C LEU A 16 -0.50 10.51 22.08
N ASP A 17 -1.35 10.05 21.17
CA ASP A 17 -1.60 8.63 20.93
C ASP A 17 -1.25 8.18 19.50
N VAL A 18 -0.54 9.00 18.73
CA VAL A 18 -0.24 8.73 17.32
C VAL A 18 1.26 8.85 17.05
N PHE A 19 1.83 7.77 16.51
CA PHE A 19 3.23 7.67 16.10
C PHE A 19 3.32 7.41 14.61
N VAL A 20 4.01 8.27 13.89
CA VAL A 20 4.22 8.16 12.43
C VAL A 20 5.57 7.53 12.14
N ALA A 21 5.58 6.57 11.23
CA ALA A 21 6.78 5.90 10.75
C ALA A 21 7.27 6.55 9.46
N THR A 22 8.57 6.85 9.39
CA THR A 22 9.24 7.34 8.18
C THR A 22 10.46 6.49 7.87
N ALA A 23 10.64 6.15 6.60
CA ALA A 23 11.78 5.41 6.09
C ALA A 23 12.65 6.34 5.23
N GLY A 24 13.72 6.88 5.81
CA GLY A 24 14.45 7.98 5.17
C GLY A 24 13.56 9.22 5.07
N SER A 25 13.20 9.63 3.85
CA SER A 25 12.27 10.74 3.58
C SER A 25 10.82 10.29 3.41
N ASP A 26 10.57 8.99 3.31
CA ASP A 26 9.30 8.48 2.81
C ASP A 26 8.39 8.06 3.97
N TYR A 27 7.11 8.42 3.87
CA TYR A 27 6.10 7.96 4.80
C TYR A 27 5.94 6.44 4.71
N ALA A 28 5.99 5.76 5.85
CA ALA A 28 6.01 4.30 5.92
C ALA A 28 4.79 3.69 6.61
N GLY A 29 3.95 4.52 7.24
CA GLY A 29 2.78 4.08 8.02
C GLY A 29 2.67 4.82 9.34
N PHE A 30 1.73 4.39 10.18
CA PHE A 30 1.55 4.93 11.53
C PHE A 30 1.00 3.90 12.50
N VAL A 31 1.12 4.22 13.78
CA VAL A 31 0.50 3.50 14.90
C VAL A 31 -0.34 4.50 15.68
N GLY A 32 -1.60 4.18 15.92
CA GLY A 32 -2.53 5.01 16.70
C GLY A 32 -3.19 4.21 17.82
N ALA A 33 -3.48 4.84 18.95
CA ALA A 33 -4.34 4.18 19.95
C ALA A 33 -5.77 4.05 19.44
N ALA A 34 -6.35 2.89 19.71
CA ALA A 34 -7.73 2.52 19.44
C ALA A 34 -8.37 2.00 20.72
N THR A 35 -9.69 1.83 20.72
CA THR A 35 -10.47 1.38 21.89
C THR A 35 -9.96 0.08 22.52
N SER A 36 -9.36 -0.81 21.71
CA SER A 36 -8.89 -2.14 22.12
C SER A 36 -7.37 -2.32 22.13
N GLY A 37 -6.58 -1.28 21.87
CA GLY A 37 -5.11 -1.38 21.78
C GLY A 37 -4.50 -0.35 20.84
N TYR A 38 -3.48 -0.75 20.09
CA TYR A 38 -2.79 0.10 19.11
C TYR A 38 -3.01 -0.42 17.69
N GLU A 39 -3.69 0.37 16.87
CA GLU A 39 -3.89 0.07 15.45
C GLU A 39 -2.62 0.40 14.67
N ALA A 40 -2.16 -0.55 13.88
CA ALA A 40 -1.07 -0.36 12.94
C ALA A 40 -1.62 -0.18 11.52
N GLN A 41 -1.12 0.82 10.81
CA GLN A 41 -1.51 1.09 9.43
C GLN A 41 -0.30 1.24 8.51
N GLY A 42 -0.45 0.69 7.30
CA GLY A 42 0.53 0.78 6.22
C GLY A 42 0.53 2.14 5.52
N PRO A 43 1.52 2.36 4.62
CA PRO A 43 1.70 3.64 3.94
C PRO A 43 0.56 4.01 2.99
N LEU A 44 -0.24 3.03 2.53
CA LEU A 44 -1.39 3.25 1.64
C LEU A 44 -2.73 3.09 2.36
N GLY A 45 -2.73 3.05 3.70
CA GLY A 45 -3.92 2.85 4.51
C GLY A 45 -4.29 1.37 4.69
N GLU A 46 -3.36 0.44 4.47
CA GLU A 46 -3.59 -0.97 4.76
C GLU A 46 -3.72 -1.17 6.28
N ASN A 47 -4.79 -1.84 6.73
CA ASN A 47 -4.96 -2.19 8.13
C ASN A 47 -4.05 -3.38 8.48
N LEU A 48 -3.09 -3.17 9.37
CA LEU A 48 -2.13 -4.19 9.82
C LEU A 48 -2.52 -4.82 11.17
N GLY A 49 -3.76 -4.58 11.61
CA GLY A 49 -4.34 -5.10 12.83
C GLY A 49 -4.18 -4.18 14.04
N VAL A 50 -4.80 -4.62 15.14
CA VAL A 50 -4.70 -3.99 16.46
C VAL A 50 -3.83 -4.85 17.36
N HIS A 51 -2.90 -4.21 18.06
CA HIS A 51 -1.89 -4.87 18.88
C HIS A 51 -1.96 -4.39 20.33
N ALA A 52 -1.44 -5.20 21.26
CA ALA A 52 -1.51 -4.90 22.69
C ALA A 52 -0.55 -3.79 23.14
N SER A 53 0.50 -3.49 22.35
CA SER A 53 1.49 -2.46 22.67
C SER A 53 1.94 -1.69 21.44
N VAL A 54 2.51 -0.50 21.65
CA VAL A 54 3.09 0.30 20.57
C VAL A 54 4.23 -0.46 19.88
N GLU A 55 5.13 -1.11 20.62
CA GLU A 55 6.25 -1.87 20.04
C GLU A 55 5.79 -3.00 19.13
N THR A 56 4.72 -3.72 19.51
CA THR A 56 4.17 -4.82 18.69
C THR A 56 3.51 -4.28 17.42
N ALA A 57 2.81 -3.15 17.52
CA ALA A 57 2.26 -2.45 16.36
C ALA A 57 3.36 -1.90 15.43
N GLN A 58 4.44 -1.35 15.98
CA GLN A 58 5.58 -0.85 15.20
C GLN A 58 6.29 -1.97 14.44
N ALA A 59 6.48 -3.13 15.08
CA ALA A 59 7.03 -4.32 14.43
C ALA A 59 6.15 -4.83 13.28
N ALA A 60 4.82 -4.71 13.41
CA ALA A 60 3.89 -5.04 12.33
C ALA A 60 4.05 -4.12 11.11
N VAL A 61 4.22 -2.80 11.33
CA VAL A 61 4.51 -1.83 10.24
C VAL A 61 5.84 -2.15 9.56
N ASP A 62 6.88 -2.49 10.32
CA ASP A 62 8.18 -2.85 9.76
C ASP A 62 8.11 -4.16 8.93
N GLY A 63 7.44 -5.18 9.46
CA GLY A 63 7.23 -6.45 8.77
C GLY A 63 6.38 -6.33 7.50
N HIS A 64 5.43 -5.40 7.44
CA HIS A 64 4.62 -5.16 6.24
C HIS A 64 5.47 -4.60 5.08
N ARG A 65 6.43 -3.73 5.37
CA ARG A 65 7.30 -3.13 4.34
C ARG A 65 8.13 -4.16 3.59
N VAL A 66 8.54 -5.23 4.27
CA VAL A 66 9.26 -6.35 3.65
C VAL A 66 8.40 -7.08 2.60
N ARG A 67 7.07 -7.08 2.76
CA ARG A 67 6.14 -7.76 1.84
C ARG A 67 5.76 -6.92 0.63
N VAL A 68 5.69 -5.60 0.76
CA VAL A 68 5.30 -4.70 -0.35
C VAL A 68 6.39 -4.59 -1.43
N THR A 69 7.64 -4.92 -1.10
CA THR A 69 8.73 -4.95 -2.10
C THR A 69 8.63 -6.12 -3.08
N ASP A 70 7.72 -7.08 -2.89
CA ASP A 70 7.39 -8.03 -3.94
C ASP A 70 6.67 -7.29 -5.06
N SER A 71 7.43 -6.98 -6.11
CA SER A 71 6.92 -6.43 -7.36
C SER A 71 5.80 -7.31 -7.88
N VAL A 72 4.55 -6.90 -7.68
CA VAL A 72 3.39 -7.59 -8.23
C VAL A 72 3.59 -7.68 -9.75
N PRO A 73 3.64 -8.90 -10.34
CA PRO A 73 3.80 -9.02 -11.77
C PRO A 73 2.60 -8.38 -12.44
N ARG A 74 2.79 -7.19 -13.02
CA ARG A 74 1.76 -6.52 -13.81
C ARG A 74 1.53 -7.38 -15.04
N ARG A 75 0.43 -8.14 -15.05
CA ARG A 75 -0.04 -8.78 -16.28
C ARG A 75 -0.20 -7.68 -17.34
N PRO A 76 0.44 -7.79 -18.50
CA PRO A 76 0.28 -6.78 -19.55
C PRO A 76 -1.21 -6.68 -19.87
N ARG A 77 -1.78 -5.49 -19.67
CA ARG A 77 -3.17 -5.21 -20.02
C ARG A 77 -3.30 -5.49 -21.52
N PRO A 78 -4.19 -6.37 -21.97
CA PRO A 78 -4.34 -6.65 -23.39
C PRO A 78 -4.61 -5.34 -24.12
N LEU A 79 -3.83 -5.09 -25.18
CA LEU A 79 -4.02 -3.91 -26.02
C LEU A 79 -5.48 -3.86 -26.47
N ARG A 80 -6.10 -2.69 -26.37
CA ARG A 80 -7.47 -2.46 -26.84
C ARG A 80 -7.51 -2.83 -28.32
N VAL A 81 -7.98 -4.04 -28.63
CA VAL A 81 -8.21 -4.49 -30.00
C VAL A 81 -9.16 -3.48 -30.61
N ARG A 82 -8.70 -2.79 -31.66
CA ARG A 82 -9.54 -1.85 -32.40
C ARG A 82 -10.75 -2.64 -32.88
N ARG A 83 -11.91 -2.46 -32.23
CA ARG A 83 -13.18 -2.96 -32.75
C ARG A 83 -13.35 -2.29 -34.10
N GLY A 84 -13.13 -3.04 -35.18
CA GLY A 84 -13.60 -2.63 -36.50
C GLY A 84 -15.07 -2.37 -36.34
N GLY A 85 -15.48 -1.10 -36.50
CA GLY A 85 -16.88 -0.73 -36.42
C GLY A 85 -17.69 -1.60 -37.37
N THR A 86 -18.95 -1.86 -37.01
CA THR A 86 -19.92 -2.52 -37.87
C THR A 86 -19.86 -1.89 -39.26
N HIS A 87 -19.66 -2.71 -40.30
CA HIS A 87 -19.64 -2.22 -41.69
C HIS A 87 -20.95 -1.46 -41.95
N GLY A 88 -20.85 -0.16 -42.23
CA GLY A 88 -22.01 0.67 -42.53
C GLY A 88 -22.80 0.04 -43.68
N ARG A 89 -24.12 -0.07 -43.50
CA ARG A 89 -25.03 -0.54 -44.55
C ARG A 89 -24.93 0.43 -45.74
N ILE A 90 -24.45 -0.11 -46.85
CA ILE A 90 -24.54 0.51 -48.16
C ILE A 90 -25.98 0.27 -48.64
N CYS A 91 -26.64 1.30 -49.18
CA CYS A 91 -27.95 1.28 -49.84
C CYS A 91 -29.19 1.49 -48.93
N GLY A 92 -29.77 2.70 -49.00
CA GLY A 92 -31.21 2.93 -48.77
C GLY A 92 -31.97 2.82 -50.11
N PRO A 93 -33.30 2.59 -50.10
CA PRO A 93 -34.08 2.36 -51.31
C PRO A 93 -34.31 3.64 -52.12
N THR A 94 -34.36 3.47 -53.44
CA THR A 94 -34.65 4.47 -54.49
C THR A 94 -36.05 5.06 -54.40
#